data_AF-A0AAW2M9G0-F1
#
_entry.id   AF-A0AAW2M9G0-F1
#
_cell.length_a   1.000
_cell.length_b   1.000
_cell.length_c   1.000
_cell.angle_alpha   90.00
_cell.angle_beta   90.00
_cell.angle_gamma   90.00
#
_symmetry.space_group_name_H-M   'P 1'
#
loop_
_entity.id
_entity.type
_entity.pdbx_description
1 polymer ?
#
loop_
_entity_poly.entity_id
_entity_poly.type
_entity_poly.pdbx_seq_one_letter_code
_entity_poly.pdbx_strand_id
1 'polypeptide(L)'
;MAPPATSFLPNHRTVPLPISSLPFLCFLIVVRISSNMRSVLGSDPNVDRIYSAEVVKRFPHDPNAFTEGLLYGGNNTLFESTGLYGHSSVRRVALQTGEVEAIHRMQNSYFGRG
;
A
#
# COMPACT_ATOMS: atom_id res chain seq x y z
N MET A 1 58.42 -64.08 14.32
CA MET A 1 58.75 -64.32 12.90
C MET A 1 57.97 -63.29 12.08
N ALA A 2 58.64 -62.24 11.59
CA ALA A 2 58.01 -61.25 10.71
C ALA A 2 57.92 -61.81 9.28
N PRO A 3 57.01 -61.29 8.44
CA PRO A 3 57.51 -60.41 7.39
C PRO A 3 56.66 -59.15 7.14
N PRO A 4 57.19 -58.18 6.38
CA PRO A 4 56.77 -56.78 6.38
C PRO A 4 55.80 -56.46 5.23
N ALA A 5 55.14 -55.30 5.29
CA ALA A 5 54.71 -54.61 4.09
C ALA A 5 54.69 -53.09 4.32
N THR A 6 55.53 -52.45 3.52
CA THR A 6 55.83 -51.04 3.41
C THR A 6 54.65 -50.26 2.83
N SER A 7 54.60 -48.99 3.23
CA SER A 7 53.78 -47.89 2.72
C SER A 7 53.44 -47.93 1.23
N PHE A 8 52.20 -47.57 0.88
CA PHE A 8 51.87 -46.52 -0.11
C PHE A 8 50.36 -46.24 -0.01
N LEU A 9 49.98 -45.24 0.79
CA LEU A 9 48.62 -44.72 0.77
C LEU A 9 48.39 -44.02 -0.58
N PRO A 10 47.29 -44.30 -1.30
CA PRO A 10 46.98 -43.62 -2.53
C PRO A 10 46.66 -42.15 -2.24
N ASN A 11 47.43 -41.29 -2.91
CA ASN A 11 47.27 -39.84 -2.98
C ASN A 11 45.81 -39.50 -3.34
N HIS A 12 45.03 -38.99 -2.38
CA HIS A 12 43.70 -38.48 -2.63
C HIS A 12 43.85 -37.18 -3.41
N ARG A 13 43.75 -37.30 -4.74
CA ARG A 13 43.61 -36.15 -5.63
C ARG A 13 42.34 -35.41 -5.23
N THR A 14 42.46 -34.37 -4.41
CA THR A 14 41.42 -33.37 -4.24
C THR A 14 41.29 -32.67 -5.58
N VAL A 15 40.23 -32.97 -6.33
CA VAL A 15 39.87 -32.20 -7.52
C VAL A 15 39.42 -30.84 -6.97
N PRO A 16 40.12 -29.72 -7.20
CA PRO A 16 39.61 -28.44 -6.76
C PRO A 16 38.36 -28.18 -7.60
N LEU A 17 37.21 -28.04 -6.94
CA LEU A 17 36.04 -27.44 -7.57
C LEU A 17 36.52 -26.13 -8.21
N PRO A 18 36.32 -25.92 -9.52
CA PRO A 18 36.91 -24.76 -10.18
C PRO A 18 36.31 -23.51 -9.53
N ILE A 19 37.15 -22.73 -8.88
CA ILE A 19 36.83 -21.43 -8.25
C ILE A 19 36.15 -20.46 -9.25
N SER A 20 36.21 -20.81 -10.55
CA SER A 20 35.54 -20.15 -11.69
C SER A 20 34.01 -20.29 -11.74
N SER A 21 33.40 -21.28 -11.08
CA SER A 21 31.92 -21.43 -11.11
C SER A 21 31.19 -20.46 -10.17
N LEU A 22 31.82 -20.04 -9.07
CA LEU A 22 31.26 -19.11 -8.10
C LEU A 22 31.02 -17.70 -8.68
N PRO A 23 31.96 -17.06 -9.40
CA PRO A 23 31.67 -15.77 -10.03
C PRO A 23 30.61 -15.89 -11.12
N PHE A 24 30.51 -17.02 -11.82
CA PHE A 24 29.47 -17.26 -12.82
C PHE A 24 28.08 -17.42 -12.17
N LEU A 25 28.00 -18.15 -11.06
CA LEU A 25 26.76 -18.29 -10.29
C LEU A 25 26.33 -16.95 -9.67
N CYS A 26 27.27 -16.18 -9.11
CA CYS A 26 27.02 -14.82 -8.63
C CYS A 26 26.53 -13.91 -9.77
N PHE A 27 27.14 -14.00 -10.96
CA PHE A 27 26.70 -13.23 -12.13
C PHE A 27 25.28 -13.61 -12.54
N LEU A 28 24.93 -14.90 -12.58
CA LEU A 28 23.56 -15.34 -12.88
C LEU A 28 22.54 -14.88 -11.82
N ILE A 29 22.91 -14.91 -10.54
CA ILE A 29 22.08 -14.38 -9.45
C ILE A 29 21.86 -12.88 -9.63
N VAL A 30 22.92 -12.11 -9.93
CA VAL A 30 22.84 -10.67 -10.19
C VAL A 30 21.98 -10.35 -11.41
N VAL A 31 22.09 -11.12 -12.50
CA VAL A 31 21.25 -10.98 -13.70
C VAL A 31 19.78 -11.29 -13.41
N ARG A 32 19.48 -12.29 -12.56
CA ARG A 32 18.10 -12.63 -12.13
C ARG A 32 17.51 -11.57 -11.21
N ILE A 33 18.29 -11.04 -10.26
CA ILE A 33 17.90 -9.89 -9.43
C ILE A 33 17.62 -8.67 -10.32
N SER A 34 18.46 -8.41 -11.33
CA SER A 34 18.28 -7.32 -12.30
C SER A 34 16.99 -7.44 -13.11
N SER A 35 16.60 -8.65 -13.53
CA SER A 35 15.33 -8.84 -14.24
C SER A 35 14.09 -8.52 -13.39
N ASN A 36 14.12 -8.79 -12.08
CA ASN A 36 13.04 -8.40 -11.16
C ASN A 36 13.04 -6.89 -10.88
N MET A 37 14.20 -6.24 -10.87
CA MET A 37 14.33 -4.79 -10.62
C MET A 37 13.69 -3.92 -11.71
N ARG A 38 13.49 -4.48 -12.91
CA ARG A 38 12.80 -3.81 -14.01
C ARG A 38 11.33 -3.46 -13.68
N SER A 39 10.72 -4.20 -12.75
CA SER A 39 9.37 -3.90 -12.23
C SER A 39 9.35 -2.72 -11.24
N VAL A 40 10.46 -2.47 -10.56
CA VAL A 40 10.61 -1.38 -9.56
C VAL A 40 11.05 -0.07 -10.22
N LEU A 41 11.81 -0.15 -11.32
CA LEU A 41 12.25 1.00 -12.13
C LEU A 41 11.28 1.38 -13.25
N GLY A 42 10.20 0.62 -13.44
CA GLY A 42 9.11 1.03 -14.32
C GLY A 42 8.45 2.26 -13.72
N SER A 43 8.74 3.43 -14.26
CA SER A 43 7.99 4.65 -13.97
C SER A 43 6.51 4.35 -14.21
N ASP A 44 5.67 4.45 -13.18
CA ASP A 44 4.23 4.35 -13.38
C ASP A 44 3.83 5.43 -14.40
N PRO A 45 3.23 5.06 -15.55
CA PRO A 45 2.83 6.02 -16.58
C PRO A 45 1.77 7.02 -16.10
N ASN A 46 1.30 6.91 -14.85
CA ASN A 46 0.41 7.85 -14.20
C ASN A 46 1.09 8.88 -13.29
N VAL A 47 2.41 8.82 -13.05
CA VAL A 47 3.08 9.76 -12.10
C VAL A 47 2.95 11.23 -12.53
N ASP A 48 2.77 11.49 -13.83
CA ASP A 48 2.58 12.84 -14.38
C ASP A 48 1.15 13.13 -14.86
N ARG A 49 0.15 12.30 -14.52
CA ARG A 49 -1.23 12.59 -14.92
C ARG A 49 -1.85 13.66 -14.04
N ILE A 50 -1.99 14.85 -14.60
CA ILE A 50 -2.79 15.93 -14.04
C ILE A 50 -4.25 15.71 -14.43
N TYR A 51 -5.12 15.54 -13.45
CA TYR A 51 -6.57 15.49 -13.65
C TYR A 51 -7.18 16.87 -13.43
N SER A 52 -8.13 17.25 -14.30
CA SER A 52 -9.00 18.41 -14.07
C SER A 52 -10.40 17.93 -13.66
N ALA A 53 -11.09 18.76 -12.89
CA ALA A 53 -12.48 18.54 -12.53
C ALA A 53 -13.37 19.61 -13.18
N GLU A 54 -14.48 19.18 -13.76
CA GLU A 54 -15.55 20.07 -14.22
C GLU A 54 -16.69 20.06 -13.20
N VAL A 55 -17.20 21.23 -12.83
CA VAL A 55 -18.34 21.32 -11.92
C VAL A 55 -19.63 21.04 -12.70
N VAL A 56 -20.10 19.79 -12.64
CA VAL A 56 -21.33 19.36 -13.31
C VAL A 56 -22.61 19.80 -12.60
N LYS A 57 -22.57 19.94 -11.27
CA LYS A 57 -23.69 20.38 -10.44
C LYS A 57 -23.20 20.95 -9.11
N ARG A 58 -23.99 21.86 -8.53
CA ARG A 58 -23.77 22.42 -7.18
C ARG A 58 -25.00 22.12 -6.33
N PHE A 59 -24.77 21.80 -5.07
CA PHE A 59 -25.78 21.52 -4.08
C PHE A 59 -25.52 22.36 -2.82
N PRO A 60 -26.56 22.74 -2.06
CA PRO A 60 -26.36 23.40 -0.78
C PRO A 60 -25.65 22.46 0.21
N HIS A 61 -24.82 23.03 1.09
CA HIS A 61 -24.16 22.33 2.20
C HIS A 61 -24.21 23.23 3.44
N ASP A 62 -24.30 22.62 4.63
CA ASP A 62 -24.27 23.35 5.90
C ASP A 62 -22.85 23.89 6.15
N PRO A 63 -22.63 25.22 6.12
CA PRO A 63 -21.28 25.78 6.28
C PRO A 63 -20.71 25.58 7.69
N ASN A 64 -21.51 25.14 8.66
CA ASN A 64 -21.05 24.83 10.02
C ASN A 64 -20.68 23.34 10.19
N ALA A 65 -20.88 22.52 9.16
CA ALA A 65 -20.47 21.12 9.17
C ALA A 65 -18.95 21.03 8.94
N PHE A 66 -18.20 20.70 9.99
CA PHE A 66 -16.77 20.38 9.85
C PHE A 66 -16.62 18.96 9.31
N THR A 67 -16.77 18.78 8.00
CA THR A 67 -16.83 17.47 7.33
C THR A 67 -15.51 16.72 7.49
N GLU A 68 -15.59 15.50 8.01
CA GLU A 68 -14.46 14.60 8.18
C GLU A 68 -14.63 13.30 7.40
N GLY A 69 -15.87 12.91 7.08
CA GLY A 69 -16.17 11.77 6.22
C GLY A 69 -17.46 12.00 5.43
N LEU A 70 -17.52 11.51 4.18
CA LEU A 70 -18.66 11.71 3.29
C LEU A 70 -18.91 10.48 2.41
N LEU A 71 -20.15 9.98 2.40
CA LEU A 71 -20.58 8.82 1.63
C LEU A 71 -21.90 9.11 0.90
N TYR A 72 -22.00 8.70 -0.37
CA TYR A 72 -23.26 8.67 -1.08
C TYR A 72 -23.99 7.34 -0.83
N GLY A 73 -25.17 7.40 -0.21
CA GLY A 73 -25.98 6.23 0.13
C GLY A 73 -26.92 5.77 -0.98
N GLY A 74 -26.97 6.47 -2.11
CA GLY A 74 -28.00 6.28 -3.13
C GLY A 74 -29.24 7.15 -2.89
N ASN A 75 -30.16 7.19 -3.86
CA ASN A 75 -31.46 7.86 -3.74
C ASN A 75 -31.41 9.32 -3.26
N ASN A 76 -30.42 10.11 -3.70
CA ASN A 76 -30.20 11.48 -3.26
C ASN A 76 -29.94 11.63 -1.75
N THR A 77 -29.38 10.60 -1.12
CA THR A 77 -29.01 10.61 0.30
C THR A 77 -27.50 10.61 0.46
N LEU A 78 -27.01 11.51 1.30
CA LEU A 78 -25.64 11.53 1.80
C LEU A 78 -25.61 11.06 3.25
N PHE A 79 -24.52 10.38 3.62
CA PHE A 79 -24.11 10.18 5.00
C PHE A 79 -22.83 10.95 5.25
N GLU A 80 -22.80 11.74 6.31
CA GLU A 80 -21.70 12.64 6.61
C GLU A 80 -21.25 12.47 8.06
N SER A 81 -19.94 12.34 8.29
CA SER A 81 -19.33 12.48 9.61
C SER A 81 -18.79 13.88 9.76
N THR A 82 -19.08 14.54 10.89
CA THR A 82 -18.53 15.84 11.23
C THR A 82 -17.64 15.77 12.46
N GLY A 83 -16.53 16.50 12.43
CA GLY A 83 -15.61 16.68 13.55
C GLY A 83 -16.01 17.82 14.48
N LEU A 84 -15.00 18.33 15.21
CA LEU A 84 -15.07 19.24 16.36
C LEU A 84 -15.48 18.54 17.66
N TYR A 85 -14.60 18.59 18.67
CA TYR A 85 -14.90 18.06 20.00
C TYR A 85 -16.13 18.76 20.59
N GLY A 86 -17.03 17.99 21.20
CA GLY A 86 -18.32 18.50 21.69
C GLY A 86 -19.39 18.72 20.62
N HIS A 87 -19.04 18.67 19.34
CA HIS A 87 -19.96 18.95 18.23
C HIS A 87 -19.95 17.87 17.12
N SER A 88 -19.16 16.81 17.31
CA SER A 88 -19.03 15.73 16.34
C SER A 88 -20.36 14.97 16.18
N SER A 89 -20.67 14.57 14.94
CA SER A 89 -21.93 13.90 14.62
C SER A 89 -21.83 13.04 13.37
N VAL A 90 -22.73 12.06 13.26
CA VAL A 90 -23.03 11.35 12.01
C VAL A 90 -24.40 11.81 11.53
N ARG A 91 -24.51 12.20 10.27
CA ARG A 91 -25.68 12.86 9.68
C ARG A 91 -26.17 12.06 8.47
N ARG A 92 -27.50 11.98 8.29
CA ARG A 92 -28.12 11.66 7.00
C ARG A 92 -28.64 12.96 6.40
N VAL A 93 -28.21 13.27 5.18
CA VAL A 93 -28.44 14.56 4.54
C VAL A 93 -29.10 14.36 3.18
N ALA A 94 -30.15 15.13 2.89
CA ALA A 94 -30.76 15.17 1.57
C ALA A 94 -29.84 15.92 0.60
N LEU A 95 -29.32 15.24 -0.43
CA LEU A 95 -28.34 15.80 -1.38
C LEU A 95 -28.84 17.09 -2.04
N GLN A 96 -30.14 17.18 -2.34
CA GLN A 96 -30.63 18.26 -3.20
C GLN A 96 -30.78 19.58 -2.46
N THR A 97 -31.05 19.51 -1.16
CA THR A 97 -31.36 20.66 -0.30
C THR A 97 -30.28 20.94 0.73
N GLY A 98 -29.42 19.96 1.04
CA GLY A 98 -28.48 20.03 2.16
C GLY A 98 -29.15 19.86 3.53
N GLU A 99 -30.44 19.49 3.57
CA GLU A 99 -31.20 19.33 4.81
C GLU A 99 -30.76 18.08 5.57
N VAL A 100 -30.52 18.23 6.88
CA VAL A 100 -30.20 17.13 7.77
C VAL A 100 -31.48 16.40 8.18
N GLU A 101 -31.73 15.24 7.57
CA GLU A 101 -32.92 14.41 7.83
C GLU A 101 -32.80 13.61 9.14
N ALA A 102 -31.57 13.25 9.53
CA ALA A 102 -31.29 12.56 10.77
C ALA A 102 -29.88 12.89 11.27
N ILE A 103 -29.72 12.94 12.59
CA ILE A 103 -28.44 13.24 13.23
C ILE A 103 -28.23 12.36 14.46
N HIS A 104 -27.04 11.76 14.54
CA HIS A 104 -26.54 11.12 15.75
C HIS A 104 -25.36 11.92 16.27
N ARG A 105 -25.52 12.55 17.44
CA ARG A 105 -24.44 13.29 18.11
C ARG A 105 -23.53 12.33 18.85
N MET A 106 -22.22 12.51 18.66
CA MET A 106 -21.22 11.75 19.40
C MET A 106 -21.05 12.32 20.81
N GLN A 107 -20.48 11.54 21.73
CA GLN A 107 -20.11 12.07 23.03
C GLN A 107 -19.01 13.13 22.89
N ASN A 108 -19.00 14.12 23.78
CA ASN A 108 -18.14 15.30 23.64
C ASN A 108 -16.63 14.99 23.63
N SER A 109 -16.23 13.86 24.23
CA SER A 109 -14.86 13.36 24.25
C SER A 109 -14.41 12.76 22.92
N TYR A 110 -15.33 12.45 22.01
CA TYR A 110 -15.02 11.87 20.73
C TYR A 110 -14.95 12.92 19.62
N PHE A 111 -14.03 12.67 18.70
CA PHE A 111 -13.89 13.42 17.45
C PHE A 111 -14.40 12.52 16.31
N GLY A 112 -15.32 13.03 15.50
CA GLY A 112 -15.97 12.29 14.41
C GLY A 112 -15.12 12.13 13.15
N ARG A 113 -13.93 11.53 13.28
CA ARG A 113 -13.10 11.17 12.13
C ARG A 113 -13.74 9.98 11.40
N GLY A 114 -13.95 10.09 10.08
CA GLY A 114 -14.63 9.09 9.25
C GLY A 114 -14.11 9.04 7.84
#